data_AF-A0A9E6D7C4-F1
#
_entry.id   AF-A0A9E6D7C4-F1
#
_cell.length_a   1.000
_cell.length_b   1.000
_cell.length_c   1.000
_cell.angle_alpha   90.00
_cell.angle_beta   90.00
_cell.angle_gamma   90.00
#
_symmetry.space_group_name_H-M   'P 1'
#
loop_
_entity.id
_entity.type
_entity.pdbx_description
1 polymer ?
#
loop_
_entity_poly.entity_id
_entity_poly.type
_entity_poly.pdbx_seq_one_letter_code
_entity_poly.pdbx_strand_id
1 'polypeptide(L)'
;MIREIIEILENLKQKPSTEKVDHILLLEKIYSEYSNGMKELEPIAHFYLNGCDDLPTLKEKDLWNKSKFAEIRKDFVNAHSKLVEIIESTIRKIKSNEFDSFDYHLSRTDFLELIKSGKTTFEHIDLENIDLRNENLSGITFKNCFISADFRNADLSYTKFIKSNIKTCDFRNAYLTNGLMENVSFESTRFKGAKVDGFIFKDNHCHSVEGIGQIEFYDWIIET
;
A
#
# COMPACT_ATOMS: atom_id res chain seq x y z
N MET A 1 8.02 -4.15 0.27
CA MET A 1 8.86 -3.26 1.10
C MET A 1 8.21 -2.98 2.45
N ILE A 2 7.16 -2.15 2.58
CA ILE A 2 6.60 -1.79 3.90
C ILE A 2 6.07 -3.00 4.71
N ARG A 3 5.39 -3.96 4.09
CA ARG A 3 4.93 -5.19 4.76
C ARG A 3 6.07 -5.99 5.40
N GLU A 4 7.20 -6.10 4.70
CA GLU A 4 8.40 -6.78 5.19
C GLU A 4 9.04 -6.02 6.35
N ILE A 5 9.05 -4.68 6.30
CA ILE A 5 9.50 -3.83 7.40
C ILE A 5 8.60 -4.03 8.63
N ILE A 6 7.28 -3.99 8.48
CA ILE A 6 6.34 -4.22 9.58
C ILE A 6 6.55 -5.60 10.20
N GLU A 7 6.79 -6.64 9.39
CA GLU A 7 7.10 -7.98 9.90
C GLU A 7 8.41 -8.01 10.71
N ILE A 8 9.47 -7.33 10.24
CA ILE A 8 10.73 -7.18 10.99
C ILE A 8 10.48 -6.47 12.32
N LEU A 9 9.71 -5.38 12.31
CA LEU A 9 9.36 -4.60 13.49
C LEU A 9 8.54 -5.41 14.51
N GLU A 10 7.57 -6.20 14.05
CA GLU A 10 6.79 -7.09 14.92
C GLU A 10 7.67 -8.19 15.53
N ASN A 11 8.61 -8.74 14.77
CA ASN A 11 9.57 -9.72 15.30
C ASN A 11 10.50 -9.12 16.36
N LEU A 12 10.92 -7.86 16.21
CA LEU A 12 11.73 -7.15 17.19
C LEU A 12 11.01 -6.92 18.54
N LYS A 13 9.68 -7.12 18.63
CA LYS A 13 8.96 -7.04 19.91
C LYS A 13 9.13 -8.28 20.79
N GLN A 14 9.58 -9.40 20.22
CA GLN A 14 9.76 -10.65 20.96
C GLN A 14 10.78 -10.49 22.09
N LYS A 15 10.64 -11.26 23.17
CA LYS A 15 11.58 -11.14 24.30
C LYS A 15 12.98 -11.60 23.88
N PRO A 16 14.02 -10.79 24.09
CA PRO A 16 15.37 -11.14 23.65
C PRO A 16 15.98 -12.37 24.34
N SER A 17 15.41 -12.82 25.46
CA SER A 17 15.84 -14.00 26.22
C SER A 17 15.41 -15.34 25.61
N THR A 18 14.54 -15.33 24.60
CA THR A 18 13.91 -16.55 24.07
C THR A 18 14.72 -17.27 22.98
N GLU A 19 15.83 -16.68 22.52
CA GLU A 19 16.70 -17.16 21.43
C GLU A 19 16.01 -17.38 20.07
N LYS A 20 14.70 -17.10 19.96
CA LYS A 20 13.89 -17.30 18.75
C LYS A 20 14.15 -16.27 17.65
N VAL A 21 14.60 -15.08 18.03
CA VAL A 21 14.77 -13.93 17.12
C VAL A 21 16.16 -13.35 17.24
N ASP A 22 16.80 -13.16 16.09
CA ASP A 22 18.06 -12.43 15.95
C ASP A 22 17.80 -10.92 15.96
N HIS A 23 17.74 -10.33 17.15
CA HIS A 23 17.42 -8.92 17.27
C HIS A 23 18.50 -8.04 16.63
N ILE A 24 19.77 -8.49 16.62
CA ILE A 24 20.88 -7.72 16.05
C ILE A 24 20.75 -7.69 14.53
N LEU A 25 20.60 -8.86 13.90
CA LEU A 25 20.40 -8.94 12.45
C LEU A 25 19.16 -8.15 12.00
N LEU A 26 18.08 -8.18 12.77
CA LEU A 26 16.88 -7.42 12.45
C LEU A 26 17.11 -5.90 12.59
N LEU A 27 17.85 -5.45 13.61
CA LEU A 27 18.21 -4.03 13.77
C LEU A 27 19.16 -3.56 12.67
N GLU A 28 20.13 -4.37 12.25
CA GLU A 28 21.00 -4.09 11.09
C GLU A 28 20.19 -3.88 9.81
N LYS A 29 19.19 -4.75 9.57
CA LYS A 29 18.25 -4.59 8.45
C LYS A 29 17.49 -3.28 8.54
N ILE A 30 16.91 -2.95 9.70
CA ILE A 30 16.20 -1.68 9.90
C ILE A 30 17.12 -0.48 9.65
N TYR A 31 18.37 -0.54 10.09
CA TYR A 31 19.36 0.51 9.84
C TYR A 31 19.69 0.66 8.35
N SER A 32 19.82 -0.44 7.61
CA SER A 32 20.04 -0.42 6.16
C SER A 32 18.87 0.28 5.44
N GLU A 33 17.64 -0.06 5.80
CA GLU A 33 16.43 0.52 5.21
C GLU A 33 16.28 2.02 5.53
N TYR A 34 16.60 2.40 6.77
CA TYR A 34 16.73 3.81 7.14
C TYR A 34 17.78 4.54 6.28
N SER A 35 18.97 3.95 6.15
CA SER A 35 20.07 4.51 5.37
C SER A 35 19.76 4.62 3.87
N ASN A 36 18.87 3.74 3.37
CA ASN A 36 18.33 3.75 2.01
C ASN A 36 17.18 4.75 1.82
N GLY A 37 16.79 5.50 2.85
CA GLY A 37 15.88 6.64 2.74
C GLY A 37 14.55 6.53 3.48
N MET A 38 14.28 5.41 4.18
CA MET A 38 13.04 5.25 4.96
C MET A 38 13.14 5.97 6.31
N LYS A 39 12.94 7.29 6.29
CA LYS A 39 13.15 8.18 7.45
C LYS A 39 12.24 7.88 8.65
N GLU A 40 11.11 7.20 8.44
CA GLU A 40 10.21 6.75 9.49
C GLU A 40 10.90 5.80 10.50
N LEU A 41 11.97 5.13 10.07
CA LEU A 41 12.75 4.20 10.88
C LEU A 41 13.82 4.88 11.75
N GLU A 42 14.04 6.19 11.60
CA GLU A 42 15.02 6.97 12.36
C GLU A 42 14.99 6.69 13.88
N PRO A 43 13.83 6.63 14.57
CA PRO A 43 13.80 6.39 16.01
C PRO A 43 14.38 5.03 16.41
N ILE A 44 14.23 4.02 15.55
CA ILE A 44 14.70 2.65 15.78
C ILE A 44 16.16 2.52 15.38
N ALA A 45 16.57 3.15 14.26
CA ALA A 45 17.96 3.23 13.84
C ALA A 45 18.84 3.93 14.91
N HIS A 46 18.34 5.01 15.53
CA HIS A 46 19.03 5.66 16.64
C HIS A 46 19.05 4.83 17.93
N PHE A 47 18.06 3.96 18.15
CA PHE A 47 18.10 3.02 19.26
C PHE A 47 19.24 2.00 19.08
N TYR A 48 19.47 1.53 17.85
CA TYR A 48 20.57 0.63 17.52
C TYR A 48 21.94 1.29 17.78
N LEU A 49 22.17 2.47 17.19
CA LEU A 49 23.45 3.21 17.28
C LEU A 49 23.85 3.65 18.69
N ASN A 50 22.89 3.94 19.57
CA ASN A 50 23.19 4.52 20.89
C ASN A 50 23.25 3.49 22.03
N GLY A 51 23.22 2.19 21.74
CA GLY A 51 23.22 1.20 22.82
C GLY A 51 23.54 -0.25 22.44
N CYS A 52 23.84 -0.55 21.17
CA CYS A 52 23.97 -1.94 20.71
C CYS A 52 25.06 -2.17 19.65
N ASP A 53 25.85 -1.17 19.26
CA ASP A 53 26.84 -1.30 18.17
C ASP A 53 27.93 -2.36 18.44
N ASP A 54 28.22 -2.62 19.72
CA ASP A 54 29.19 -3.63 20.15
C ASP A 54 28.55 -5.01 20.38
N LEU A 55 27.27 -5.23 20.02
CA LEU A 55 26.58 -6.51 20.20
C LEU A 55 26.88 -7.49 19.07
N PRO A 56 27.42 -8.67 19.38
CA PRO A 56 27.83 -9.62 18.34
C PRO A 56 26.67 -10.46 17.82
N THR A 57 26.79 -10.89 16.57
CA THR A 57 25.71 -11.54 15.81
C THR A 57 25.38 -12.95 16.36
N LEU A 58 24.15 -13.47 16.14
CA LEU A 58 23.81 -14.83 16.62
C LEU A 58 24.71 -15.93 16.02
N LYS A 59 25.34 -15.69 14.86
CA LYS A 59 26.28 -16.64 14.26
C LYS A 59 27.51 -16.88 15.13
N GLU A 60 27.85 -15.93 16.00
CA GLU A 60 28.97 -16.02 16.92
C GLU A 60 28.55 -16.55 18.31
N LYS A 61 27.24 -16.73 18.55
CA LYS A 61 26.66 -17.17 19.84
C LYS A 61 27.26 -18.48 20.34
N ASP A 62 27.50 -19.44 19.46
CA ASP A 62 28.01 -20.77 19.85
C ASP A 62 29.47 -20.73 20.33
N LEU A 63 30.20 -19.65 20.05
CA LEU A 63 31.60 -19.47 20.43
C LEU A 63 31.74 -18.85 21.83
N TRP A 64 30.63 -18.54 22.52
CA TRP A 64 30.61 -17.72 23.72
C TRP A 64 30.31 -18.52 24.99
N ASN A 65 30.97 -18.16 26.09
CA ASN A 65 30.52 -18.60 27.40
C ASN A 65 29.18 -17.92 27.73
N LYS A 66 28.18 -18.72 28.14
CA LYS A 66 26.83 -18.26 28.52
C LYS A 66 26.82 -17.05 29.47
N SER A 67 27.73 -17.00 30.45
CA SER A 67 27.80 -15.87 31.40
C SER A 67 28.21 -14.57 30.71
N LYS A 68 29.20 -14.64 29.82
CA LYS A 68 29.71 -13.50 29.07
C LYS A 68 28.67 -12.99 28.06
N PHE A 69 27.92 -13.90 27.45
CA PHE A 69 26.80 -13.58 26.56
C PHE A 69 25.66 -12.84 27.26
N ALA A 70 25.27 -13.31 28.46
CA ALA A 70 24.22 -12.66 29.25
C ALA A 70 24.62 -11.25 29.72
N GLU A 71 25.89 -11.06 30.08
CA GLU A 71 26.44 -9.78 30.51
C GLU A 71 26.44 -8.75 29.38
N ILE A 72 26.94 -9.11 28.20
CA ILE A 72 27.03 -8.22 27.02
C ILE A 72 25.64 -7.74 26.57
N ARG A 73 24.61 -8.58 26.72
CA ARG A 73 23.24 -8.24 26.31
C ARG A 73 22.37 -7.67 27.42
N LYS A 74 22.90 -7.53 28.64
CA LYS A 74 22.12 -7.08 29.80
C LYS A 74 21.45 -5.73 29.55
N ASP A 75 22.19 -4.78 28.99
CA ASP A 75 21.68 -3.44 28.74
C ASP A 75 20.62 -3.42 27.63
N PHE A 76 20.81 -4.21 26.57
CA PHE A 76 19.80 -4.42 25.55
C PHE A 76 18.51 -5.04 26.12
N VAL A 77 18.64 -6.09 26.93
CA VAL A 77 17.50 -6.74 27.59
C VAL A 77 16.74 -5.76 28.49
N ASN A 78 17.46 -4.92 29.23
CA ASN A 78 16.87 -3.91 30.11
C ASN A 78 16.17 -2.78 29.33
N ALA A 79 16.70 -2.40 28.15
CA ALA A 79 16.14 -1.35 27.31
C ALA A 79 15.04 -1.84 26.36
N HIS A 80 14.78 -3.16 26.28
CA HIS A 80 13.86 -3.75 25.31
C HIS A 80 12.43 -3.21 25.39
N SER A 81 11.91 -2.93 26.59
CA SER A 81 10.56 -2.35 26.72
C SER A 81 10.45 -0.99 26.03
N LYS A 82 11.51 -0.17 26.11
CA LYS A 82 11.59 1.11 25.43
C LYS A 82 11.67 0.93 23.90
N LEU A 83 12.39 -0.09 23.42
CA LEU A 83 12.40 -0.44 22.01
C LEU A 83 10.99 -0.79 21.51
N VAL A 84 10.24 -1.59 22.28
CA VAL A 84 8.85 -1.94 21.94
C VAL A 84 7.96 -0.70 21.83
N GLU A 85 8.05 0.23 22.78
CA GLU A 85 7.29 1.49 22.72
C GLU A 85 7.61 2.31 21.47
N ILE A 86 8.90 2.42 21.12
CA ILE A 86 9.36 3.09 19.90
C ILE A 86 8.78 2.38 18.68
N ILE A 87 8.91 1.04 18.60
CA ILE A 87 8.37 0.23 17.50
C ILE A 87 6.88 0.48 17.32
N GLU A 88 6.09 0.44 18.39
CA GLU A 88 4.65 0.65 18.29
C GLU A 88 4.31 2.05 17.77
N SER A 89 5.05 3.09 18.21
CA SER A 89 4.89 4.44 17.72
C SER A 89 5.28 4.58 16.24
N THR A 90 6.36 3.92 15.83
CA THR A 90 6.84 3.90 14.45
C THR A 90 5.87 3.15 13.55
N ILE A 91 5.34 1.99 13.96
CA ILE A 91 4.30 1.27 13.22
C ILE A 91 3.06 2.14 13.08
N ARG A 92 2.61 2.82 14.14
CA ARG A 92 1.48 3.76 14.04
C ARG A 92 1.76 4.89 13.05
N LYS A 93 2.98 5.43 13.04
CA LYS A 93 3.40 6.51 12.14
C LYS A 93 3.51 6.05 10.69
N ILE A 94 4.10 4.88 10.45
CA ILE A 94 4.14 4.23 9.13
C ILE A 94 2.71 4.05 8.64
N LYS A 95 1.83 3.46 9.47
CA LYS A 95 0.41 3.25 9.15
C LYS A 95 -0.41 4.54 9.00
N SER A 96 -0.05 5.63 9.68
CA SER A 96 -0.73 6.91 9.51
C SER A 96 -0.24 7.67 8.29
N ASN A 97 1.04 7.51 7.93
CA ASN A 97 1.59 8.00 6.68
C ASN A 97 1.08 7.16 5.48
N GLU A 98 0.61 5.93 5.73
CA GLU A 98 -0.13 5.08 4.78
C GLU A 98 -1.54 5.59 4.45
N PHE A 99 -2.03 6.75 4.93
CA PHE A 99 -3.26 7.32 4.33
C PHE A 99 -3.11 7.62 2.82
N ASP A 100 -1.87 7.62 2.31
CA ASP A 100 -1.51 7.63 0.88
C ASP A 100 -1.17 6.24 0.28
N SER A 101 -1.32 5.14 1.03
CA SER A 101 -0.97 3.75 0.65
C SER A 101 -2.18 2.82 0.83
N PHE A 102 -2.55 2.12 -0.23
CA PHE A 102 -3.71 1.26 -0.30
C PHE A 102 -3.61 0.06 0.68
N ASP A 103 -4.64 -0.14 1.50
CA ASP A 103 -4.76 -1.14 2.58
C ASP A 103 -4.54 -2.59 2.09
N TYR A 104 -4.91 -2.91 0.84
CA TYR A 104 -4.92 -4.29 0.35
C TYR A 104 -4.76 -4.40 -1.18
N HIS A 105 -3.61 -4.90 -1.64
CA HIS A 105 -3.48 -5.40 -3.00
C HIS A 105 -4.34 -6.64 -3.18
N LEU A 106 -5.29 -6.61 -4.12
CA LEU A 106 -6.16 -7.74 -4.43
C LEU A 106 -5.74 -8.36 -5.76
N SER A 107 -5.56 -9.67 -5.78
CA SER A 107 -5.46 -10.38 -7.05
C SER A 107 -6.79 -10.31 -7.80
N ARG A 108 -6.75 -10.53 -9.13
CA ARG A 108 -7.95 -10.66 -9.96
C ARG A 108 -8.97 -11.64 -9.34
N THR A 109 -8.48 -12.79 -8.89
CA THR A 109 -9.32 -13.87 -8.37
C THR A 109 -10.02 -13.43 -7.09
N ASP A 110 -9.27 -12.87 -6.14
CA ASP A 110 -9.81 -12.42 -4.85
C ASP A 110 -10.84 -11.30 -5.06
N PHE A 111 -10.54 -10.35 -5.95
CA PHE A 111 -11.45 -9.27 -6.28
C PHE A 111 -12.78 -9.79 -6.85
N LEU A 112 -12.74 -10.72 -7.79
CA LEU A 112 -13.94 -11.31 -8.39
C LEU A 112 -14.70 -12.23 -7.42
N GLU A 113 -14.01 -12.94 -6.52
CA GLU A 113 -14.66 -13.71 -5.46
C GLU A 113 -15.41 -12.82 -4.49
N LEU A 114 -14.83 -11.68 -4.12
CA LEU A 114 -15.51 -10.69 -3.29
C LEU A 114 -16.78 -10.14 -3.97
N ILE A 115 -16.72 -9.84 -5.27
CA ILE A 115 -17.91 -9.42 -6.04
C ILE A 115 -18.96 -10.52 -6.04
N LYS A 116 -18.57 -11.78 -6.30
CA LYS A 116 -19.48 -12.94 -6.28
C LYS A 116 -20.13 -13.15 -4.91
N SER A 117 -19.42 -12.80 -3.82
CA SER A 117 -19.96 -12.84 -2.47
C SER A 117 -20.96 -11.70 -2.16
N GLY A 118 -21.16 -10.77 -3.10
CA GLY A 118 -22.09 -9.64 -2.97
C GLY A 118 -21.42 -8.34 -2.52
N LYS A 119 -20.09 -8.26 -2.47
CA LYS A 119 -19.39 -7.01 -2.13
C LYS A 119 -19.50 -6.03 -3.30
N THR A 120 -20.08 -4.86 -3.04
CA THR A 120 -20.28 -3.80 -4.05
C THR A 120 -19.45 -2.54 -3.80
N THR A 121 -18.83 -2.42 -2.62
CA THR A 121 -18.01 -1.26 -2.25
C THR A 121 -16.62 -1.71 -1.85
N PHE A 122 -15.62 -1.08 -2.48
CA PHE A 122 -14.21 -1.26 -2.22
C PHE A 122 -13.61 0.09 -1.85
N GLU A 123 -12.96 0.14 -0.69
CA GLU A 123 -12.27 1.33 -0.22
C GLU A 123 -10.80 0.98 0.02
N HIS A 124 -9.89 1.87 -0.36
CA HIS A 124 -8.45 1.72 -0.08
C HIS A 124 -7.83 0.45 -0.64
N ILE A 125 -8.33 -0.09 -1.77
CA ILE A 125 -7.72 -1.27 -2.41
C ILE A 125 -6.75 -0.87 -3.51
N ASP A 126 -5.80 -1.76 -3.77
CA ASP A 126 -4.89 -1.70 -4.90
C ASP A 126 -5.20 -2.83 -5.89
N LEU A 127 -5.50 -2.45 -7.13
CA LEU A 127 -5.76 -3.29 -8.29
C LEU A 127 -4.77 -2.95 -9.41
N GLU A 128 -3.48 -3.18 -9.16
CA GLU A 128 -2.42 -2.91 -10.13
C GLU A 128 -2.26 -4.04 -11.17
N ASN A 129 -2.22 -3.65 -12.45
CA ASN A 129 -1.97 -4.50 -13.62
C ASN A 129 -2.95 -5.68 -13.78
N ILE A 130 -4.24 -5.45 -13.55
CA ILE A 130 -5.27 -6.50 -13.58
C ILE A 130 -6.07 -6.49 -14.88
N ASP A 131 -6.30 -7.69 -15.44
CA ASP A 131 -7.19 -7.90 -16.58
C ASP A 131 -8.64 -8.09 -16.12
N LEU A 132 -9.51 -7.11 -16.38
CA LEU A 132 -10.94 -7.13 -16.06
C LEU A 132 -11.79 -7.02 -17.34
N ARG A 133 -11.25 -7.46 -18.49
CA ARG A 133 -11.95 -7.39 -19.77
C ARG A 133 -13.20 -8.25 -19.77
N ASN A 134 -14.28 -7.72 -20.34
CA ASN A 134 -15.58 -8.37 -20.47
C ASN A 134 -16.24 -8.76 -19.13
N GLU A 135 -15.72 -8.30 -17.99
CA GLU A 135 -16.33 -8.58 -16.68
C GLU A 135 -17.56 -7.71 -16.46
N ASN A 136 -18.52 -8.23 -15.68
CA ASN A 136 -19.64 -7.44 -15.18
C ASN A 136 -19.30 -6.85 -13.81
N LEU A 137 -19.08 -5.55 -13.80
CA LEU A 137 -18.71 -4.73 -12.64
C LEU A 137 -19.74 -3.63 -12.38
N SER A 138 -20.95 -3.80 -12.93
CA SER A 138 -22.02 -2.82 -12.84
C SER A 138 -22.40 -2.53 -11.39
N GLY A 139 -22.49 -1.24 -11.04
CA GLY A 139 -22.90 -0.77 -9.72
C GLY A 139 -21.81 -0.84 -8.63
N ILE A 140 -20.59 -1.25 -8.97
CA ILE A 140 -19.48 -1.26 -8.01
C ILE A 140 -19.04 0.18 -7.67
N THR A 141 -18.69 0.42 -6.41
CA THR A 141 -18.09 1.68 -5.95
C THR A 141 -16.65 1.45 -5.51
N PHE A 142 -15.71 2.14 -6.17
CA PHE A 142 -14.30 2.24 -5.79
C PHE A 142 -14.03 3.60 -5.17
N LYS A 143 -13.61 3.62 -3.91
CA LYS A 143 -13.33 4.86 -3.17
C LYS A 143 -11.90 4.86 -2.63
N ASN A 144 -11.14 5.92 -2.89
CA ASN A 144 -9.73 5.99 -2.46
C ASN A 144 -8.91 4.79 -2.93
N CYS A 145 -9.11 4.29 -4.15
CA CYS A 145 -8.46 3.07 -4.66
C CYS A 145 -7.35 3.39 -5.67
N PHE A 146 -6.38 2.47 -5.82
CA PHE A 146 -5.42 2.46 -6.91
C PHE A 146 -5.86 1.42 -7.91
N ILE A 147 -6.00 1.83 -9.16
CA ILE A 147 -6.50 0.94 -10.19
C ILE A 147 -5.65 1.18 -11.43
N SER A 148 -4.94 0.15 -11.84
CA SER A 148 -4.33 0.04 -13.16
C SER A 148 -4.86 -1.25 -13.77
N ALA A 149 -5.93 -1.13 -14.54
CA ALA A 149 -6.64 -2.30 -15.04
C ALA A 149 -7.12 -2.14 -16.48
N ASP A 150 -7.23 -3.29 -17.14
CA ASP A 150 -7.81 -3.41 -18.47
C ASP A 150 -9.30 -3.71 -18.36
N PHE A 151 -10.13 -2.70 -18.61
CA PHE A 151 -11.58 -2.77 -18.58
C PHE A 151 -12.20 -2.88 -19.97
N ARG A 152 -11.44 -3.29 -21.01
CA ARG A 152 -11.98 -3.32 -22.38
C ARG A 152 -13.21 -4.23 -22.47
N ASN A 153 -14.27 -3.69 -23.06
CA ASN A 153 -15.59 -4.33 -23.18
C ASN A 153 -16.26 -4.73 -21.83
N ALA A 154 -15.76 -4.26 -20.68
CA ALA A 154 -16.39 -4.54 -19.39
C ALA A 154 -17.71 -3.79 -19.25
N ASP A 155 -18.65 -4.36 -18.50
CA ASP A 155 -19.86 -3.65 -18.07
C ASP A 155 -19.57 -2.93 -16.76
N LEU A 156 -19.44 -1.61 -16.83
CA LEU A 156 -19.22 -0.68 -15.72
C LEU A 156 -20.43 0.27 -15.56
N SER A 157 -21.62 -0.17 -15.99
CA SER A 157 -22.83 0.63 -15.85
C SER A 157 -23.07 0.94 -14.37
N TYR A 158 -23.45 2.17 -14.03
CA TYR A 158 -23.65 2.63 -12.64
C TYR A 158 -22.41 2.53 -11.72
N THR A 159 -21.24 2.18 -12.23
CA THR A 159 -20.00 2.08 -11.44
C THR A 159 -19.51 3.47 -11.05
N LYS A 160 -18.96 3.60 -9.84
CA LYS A 160 -18.45 4.86 -9.29
C LYS A 160 -16.97 4.75 -8.95
N PHE A 161 -16.18 5.69 -9.43
CA PHE A 161 -14.80 5.92 -9.01
C PHE A 161 -14.74 7.26 -8.30
N ILE A 162 -14.37 7.25 -7.01
CA ILE A 162 -14.41 8.43 -6.14
C ILE A 162 -13.06 8.57 -5.44
N LYS A 163 -12.37 9.70 -5.61
CA LYS A 163 -11.06 9.95 -4.96
C LYS A 163 -10.02 8.87 -5.26
N SER A 164 -10.14 8.21 -6.41
CA SER A 164 -9.29 7.09 -6.80
C SER A 164 -8.23 7.52 -7.80
N ASN A 165 -7.14 6.77 -7.86
CA ASN A 165 -6.14 6.86 -8.92
C ASN A 165 -6.43 5.75 -9.94
N ILE A 166 -6.84 6.13 -11.16
CA ILE A 166 -7.13 5.18 -12.25
C ILE A 166 -6.13 5.34 -13.41
N LYS A 167 -4.95 5.92 -13.16
CA LYS A 167 -3.94 6.17 -14.18
C LYS A 167 -3.68 4.90 -14.99
N THR A 168 -3.50 5.07 -16.30
CA THR A 168 -3.20 4.00 -17.26
C THR A 168 -4.30 2.95 -17.47
N CYS A 169 -5.49 3.12 -16.89
CA CYS A 169 -6.61 2.21 -17.15
C CYS A 169 -7.08 2.26 -18.62
N ASP A 170 -7.60 1.13 -19.10
CA ASP A 170 -8.12 1.00 -20.47
C ASP A 170 -9.62 0.69 -20.47
N PHE A 171 -10.44 1.70 -20.73
CA PHE A 171 -11.91 1.60 -20.81
C PHE A 171 -12.41 1.50 -22.26
N ARG A 172 -11.56 1.17 -23.24
CA ARG A 172 -11.99 1.13 -24.64
C ARG A 172 -13.15 0.15 -24.84
N ASN A 173 -14.20 0.61 -25.50
CA ASN A 173 -15.46 -0.12 -25.70
C ASN A 173 -16.17 -0.59 -24.40
N ALA A 174 -15.79 -0.09 -23.23
CA ALA A 174 -16.50 -0.40 -21.98
C ALA A 174 -17.87 0.29 -21.92
N TYR A 175 -18.78 -0.25 -21.11
CA TYR A 175 -20.08 0.36 -20.84
C TYR A 175 -20.00 1.17 -19.54
N LEU A 176 -20.01 2.49 -19.62
CA LEU A 176 -19.94 3.42 -18.47
C LEU A 176 -21.29 4.12 -18.24
N THR A 177 -22.38 3.60 -18.80
CA THR A 177 -23.72 4.19 -18.75
C THR A 177 -24.13 4.46 -17.30
N ASN A 178 -24.56 5.70 -17.01
CA ASN A 178 -24.93 6.16 -15.67
C ASN A 178 -23.83 6.02 -14.58
N GLY A 179 -22.56 5.84 -14.98
CA GLY A 179 -21.42 5.79 -14.07
C GLY A 179 -20.98 7.18 -13.57
N LEU A 180 -20.04 7.18 -12.62
CA LEU A 180 -19.47 8.40 -12.03
C LEU A 180 -17.94 8.30 -11.91
N MET A 181 -17.23 9.34 -12.34
CA MET A 181 -15.84 9.62 -11.96
C MET A 181 -15.75 11.00 -11.31
N GLU A 182 -15.37 11.03 -10.03
CA GLU A 182 -15.29 12.24 -9.21
C GLU A 182 -14.02 12.30 -8.37
N ASN A 183 -13.29 13.42 -8.42
CA ASN A 183 -12.01 13.60 -7.72
C ASN A 183 -10.97 12.52 -8.07
N VAL A 184 -10.94 12.07 -9.33
CA VAL A 184 -10.09 10.98 -9.79
C VAL A 184 -8.85 11.51 -10.52
N SER A 185 -7.71 10.86 -10.34
CA SER A 185 -6.53 11.05 -11.21
C SER A 185 -6.55 10.02 -12.35
N PHE A 186 -6.54 10.46 -13.60
CA PHE A 186 -6.81 9.61 -14.77
C PHE A 186 -5.78 9.73 -15.90
N GLU A 187 -4.54 10.13 -15.62
CA GLU A 187 -3.50 10.28 -16.63
C GLU A 187 -3.29 9.01 -17.46
N SER A 188 -3.12 9.16 -18.76
CA SER A 188 -2.95 8.05 -19.72
C SER A 188 -4.11 7.04 -19.77
N THR A 189 -5.28 7.38 -19.24
CA THR A 189 -6.49 6.55 -19.35
C THR A 189 -7.07 6.62 -20.75
N ARG A 190 -7.64 5.52 -21.26
CA ARG A 190 -8.22 5.45 -22.61
C ARG A 190 -9.72 5.18 -22.58
N PHE A 191 -10.49 5.97 -23.32
CA PHE A 191 -11.96 5.84 -23.38
C PHE A 191 -12.52 5.58 -24.78
N LYS A 192 -11.68 5.41 -25.82
CA LYS A 192 -12.14 5.22 -27.21
C LYS A 192 -13.27 4.19 -27.32
N GLY A 193 -14.40 4.61 -27.87
CA GLY A 193 -15.56 3.75 -28.13
C GLY A 193 -16.38 3.36 -26.89
N ALA A 194 -16.02 3.85 -25.69
CA ALA A 194 -16.81 3.62 -24.49
C ALA A 194 -18.23 4.19 -24.62
N LYS A 195 -19.21 3.53 -24.01
CA LYS A 195 -20.60 3.98 -23.97
C LYS A 195 -20.81 4.82 -22.72
N VAL A 196 -21.10 6.11 -22.89
CA VAL A 196 -21.08 7.10 -21.81
C VAL A 196 -22.43 7.80 -21.61
N ASP A 197 -23.53 7.19 -22.05
CA ASP A 197 -24.86 7.75 -21.86
C ASP A 197 -25.16 7.93 -20.36
N GLY A 198 -25.44 9.17 -19.93
CA GLY A 198 -25.66 9.50 -18.53
C GLY A 198 -24.43 9.39 -17.62
N PHE A 199 -23.24 9.19 -18.17
CA PHE A 199 -21.99 9.17 -17.42
C PHE A 199 -21.66 10.56 -16.88
N ILE A 200 -21.22 10.63 -15.62
CA ILE A 200 -20.87 11.88 -14.94
C ILE A 200 -19.35 11.92 -14.70
N PHE A 201 -18.72 12.96 -15.20
CA PHE A 201 -17.29 13.25 -15.02
C PHE A 201 -17.11 14.64 -14.43
N LYS A 202 -16.64 14.75 -13.18
CA LYS A 202 -16.50 16.06 -12.51
C LYS A 202 -15.35 16.10 -11.51
N ASP A 203 -14.79 17.30 -11.32
CA ASP A 203 -13.78 17.58 -10.31
C ASP A 203 -12.54 16.66 -10.43
N ASN A 204 -12.19 16.22 -11.64
CA ASN A 204 -11.09 15.27 -11.85
C ASN A 204 -9.76 15.98 -12.11
N HIS A 205 -8.67 15.21 -12.05
CA HIS A 205 -7.30 15.72 -12.13
C HIS A 205 -6.49 15.02 -13.22
N CYS A 206 -5.75 15.79 -14.02
CA CYS A 206 -4.79 15.27 -15.01
C CYS A 206 -3.52 16.09 -14.93
N HIS A 207 -2.39 15.44 -14.60
CA HIS A 207 -1.14 16.12 -14.32
C HIS A 207 -1.33 17.20 -13.24
N SER A 208 -0.94 18.45 -13.50
CA SER A 208 -1.10 19.59 -12.59
C SER A 208 -2.42 20.34 -12.77
N VAL A 209 -3.35 19.84 -13.58
CA VAL A 209 -4.64 20.47 -13.84
C VAL A 209 -5.72 19.79 -13.00
N GLU A 210 -6.46 20.59 -12.24
CA GLU A 210 -7.57 20.16 -11.38
C GLU A 210 -8.90 20.70 -11.89
N GLY A 211 -10.01 20.16 -11.37
CA GLY A 211 -11.35 20.67 -11.68
C GLY A 211 -11.84 20.30 -13.08
N ILE A 212 -11.24 19.28 -13.70
CA ILE A 212 -11.59 18.83 -15.05
C ILE A 212 -12.96 18.17 -15.02
N GLY A 213 -13.87 18.67 -15.84
CA GLY A 213 -15.28 18.32 -15.80
C GLY A 213 -15.79 17.67 -17.08
N GLN A 214 -17.13 17.67 -17.17
CA GLN A 214 -17.86 16.95 -18.20
C GLN A 214 -17.60 17.48 -19.61
N ILE A 215 -17.31 18.78 -19.74
CA ILE A 215 -17.06 19.44 -21.03
C ILE A 215 -15.76 18.91 -21.62
N GLU A 216 -14.67 19.00 -20.84
CA GLU A 216 -13.34 18.54 -21.26
C GLU A 216 -13.33 17.04 -21.56
N PHE A 217 -14.09 16.25 -20.79
CA PHE A 217 -14.24 14.82 -21.04
C PHE A 217 -14.80 14.50 -22.43
N TYR A 218 -15.83 15.24 -22.87
CA TYR A 218 -16.43 15.00 -24.18
C TYR A 218 -15.52 15.37 -25.34
N ASP A 219 -14.70 16.41 -25.17
CA ASP A 219 -13.69 16.76 -26.18
C ASP A 219 -12.68 15.60 -26.35
N TRP A 220 -12.23 14.99 -25.24
CA TRP A 220 -11.23 13.91 -25.28
C TRP A 220 -11.73 12.57 -25.79
N ILE A 221 -12.98 12.19 -25.49
CA ILE A 221 -13.51 10.88 -25.91
C ILE A 221 -13.69 10.80 -27.44
N ILE A 222 -13.82 11.95 -28.10
CA ILE A 222 -13.89 12.06 -29.57
C ILE A 222 -12.51 11.91 -30.20
N GLU A 223 -11.45 12.35 -29.52
CA GLU A 223 -10.08 12.42 -30.06
C GLU A 223 -9.21 11.17 -29.81
N THR A 224 -9.57 10.32 -28.83
CA THR A 224 -8.80 9.10 -28.46
C THR A 224 -9.31 7.82 -29.12
#